data_AF-A0A2C9V0P5-F1
#
_entry.id   AF-A0A2C9V0P5-F1
#
_cell.length_a   1.000
_cell.length_b   1.000
_cell.length_c   1.000
_cell.angle_alpha   90.00
_cell.angle_beta   90.00
_cell.angle_gamma   90.00
#
_symmetry.space_group_name_H-M   'P 1'
#
loop_
_entity.id
_entity.type
_entity.pdbx_description
1 polymer ?
#
loop_
_entity_poly.entity_id
_entity_poly.type
_entity_poly.pdbx_seq_one_letter_code
_entity_poly.pdbx_strand_id
1 'polypeptide(L)'
;MSLLAVAFPIGKWPKNASFCSKKIALPLLTEAAITEKVPEREKMSVSTTAYLARRAAQKERVQIPYRRALRDTLNWAVHRHLFYQDASNLREKFDAKKHVEDQDAIDRMIAEGEAQYNKWRHPDPYIVPWAPGGSKFTRNPTPPSGIEIVYDYGREDND
;
A
#
# COMPACT_ATOMS: atom_id res chain seq x y z
N MET A 1 47.40 -2.26 -20.75
CA MET A 1 46.98 -0.85 -20.68
C MET A 1 45.46 -0.84 -20.74
N SER A 2 44.84 -0.78 -19.56
CA SER A 2 44.22 0.43 -18.99
C SER A 2 42.76 0.57 -19.43
N LEU A 3 41.88 0.24 -18.48
CA LEU A 3 40.64 0.93 -18.09
C LEU A 3 39.74 1.52 -19.18
N LEU A 4 38.46 1.13 -19.14
CA LEU A 4 37.36 2.07 -18.85
C LEU A 4 36.04 1.34 -18.57
N ALA A 5 35.50 1.59 -17.38
CA ALA A 5 34.11 1.34 -17.02
C ALA A 5 33.15 2.20 -17.86
N VAL A 6 31.85 1.87 -17.88
CA VAL A 6 30.74 2.81 -17.55
C VAL A 6 29.35 2.17 -17.81
N ALA A 7 28.52 2.31 -16.77
CA ALA A 7 27.08 2.56 -16.70
C ALA A 7 26.07 1.72 -17.51
N PHE A 8 25.18 1.09 -16.73
CA PHE A 8 23.82 0.72 -17.14
C PHE A 8 22.91 1.97 -17.07
N PRO A 9 22.28 2.41 -18.18
CA PRO A 9 21.46 3.61 -18.17
C PRO A 9 20.04 3.33 -17.66
N ILE A 10 19.59 4.25 -16.80
CA ILE A 10 18.22 4.39 -16.30
C ILE A 10 17.31 4.73 -17.49
N GLY A 11 16.53 3.74 -17.93
CA GLY A 11 15.60 3.82 -19.05
C GLY A 11 14.16 4.10 -18.61
N LYS A 12 13.73 5.32 -18.89
CA LYS A 12 12.38 5.93 -18.88
C LYS A 12 11.24 4.98 -19.32
N TRP A 13 10.19 4.86 -18.51
CA TRP A 13 8.93 4.20 -18.89
C TRP A 13 8.15 5.04 -19.93
N PRO A 14 7.61 4.44 -21.01
CA PRO A 14 6.87 5.18 -22.04
C PRO A 14 5.47 5.57 -21.54
N LYS A 15 5.19 6.88 -21.54
CA LYS A 15 3.90 7.49 -21.22
C LYS A 15 3.10 7.71 -22.52
N ASN A 16 2.61 6.64 -23.15
CA ASN A 16 1.60 6.65 -24.22
C ASN A 16 1.44 5.25 -24.87
N ALA A 17 1.04 4.25 -24.09
CA ALA A 17 0.48 3.04 -24.70
C ALA A 17 -0.98 3.33 -25.09
N SER A 18 -1.19 3.74 -26.35
CA SER A 18 -2.50 3.75 -26.97
C SER A 18 -3.06 2.32 -26.99
N PHE A 19 -4.18 2.12 -26.30
CA PHE A 19 -4.93 0.87 -26.29
C PHE A 19 -5.54 0.66 -27.69
N CYS A 20 -4.77 0.06 -28.60
CA CYS A 20 -5.26 -0.32 -29.92
C CYS A 20 -6.16 -1.55 -29.74
N SER A 21 -7.47 -1.31 -29.62
CA SER A 21 -8.52 -2.32 -29.72
C SER A 21 -8.50 -2.94 -31.12
N LYS A 22 -7.62 -3.91 -31.35
CA LYS A 22 -7.75 -4.84 -32.47
C LYS A 22 -8.63 -5.99 -32.02
N LYS A 23 -9.89 -5.95 -32.47
CA LYS A 23 -10.78 -7.11 -32.55
C LYS A 23 -10.05 -8.18 -33.36
N ILE A 24 -9.51 -9.18 -32.68
CA ILE A 24 -9.03 -10.39 -33.32
C ILE A 24 -10.22 -11.35 -33.34
N ALA A 25 -10.60 -11.73 -34.56
CA ALA A 25 -11.68 -12.67 -34.83
C ALA A 25 -11.41 -14.00 -34.12
N LEU A 26 -12.40 -14.48 -33.38
CA LEU A 26 -12.46 -15.84 -32.87
C LEU A 26 -12.84 -16.77 -34.03
N PRO A 27 -12.04 -17.79 -34.38
CA PRO A 27 -12.54 -18.89 -35.19
C PRO A 27 -13.28 -19.87 -34.28
N LEU A 28 -14.51 -20.15 -34.67
CA LEU A 28 -15.34 -21.26 -34.20
C LEU A 28 -14.58 -22.58 -34.43
N LEU A 29 -14.24 -23.27 -33.35
CA LEU A 29 -13.89 -24.69 -33.38
C LEU A 29 -14.74 -25.42 -32.33
N THR A 30 -15.79 -26.04 -32.85
CA THR A 30 -16.30 -27.38 -32.52
C THR A 30 -16.15 -27.86 -31.08
N GLU A 31 -17.30 -27.94 -30.41
CA GLU A 31 -17.51 -28.79 -29.23
C GLU A 31 -17.27 -30.25 -29.59
N ALA A 32 -16.14 -30.80 -29.16
CA ALA A 32 -15.93 -32.23 -29.09
C ALA A 32 -15.03 -32.54 -27.89
N ALA A 33 -15.66 -33.13 -26.87
CA ALA A 33 -15.05 -33.97 -25.85
C ALA A 33 -13.80 -33.42 -25.13
N ILE A 34 -14.01 -32.64 -24.07
CA ILE A 34 -13.15 -32.69 -22.88
C ILE A 34 -13.99 -33.28 -21.75
N THR A 35 -14.13 -34.60 -21.78
CA THR A 35 -14.42 -35.38 -20.58
C THR A 35 -13.12 -36.03 -20.14
N GLU A 36 -12.21 -35.26 -19.54
CA GLU A 36 -11.13 -35.85 -18.74
C GLU A 36 -10.90 -35.03 -17.47
N LYS A 37 -10.88 -35.77 -16.36
CA LYS A 37 -10.75 -35.34 -14.97
C LYS A 37 -9.94 -34.06 -14.81
N VAL A 38 -10.59 -32.97 -14.39
CA VAL A 38 -9.90 -31.86 -13.71
C VAL A 38 -9.12 -32.47 -12.52
N PRO A 39 -7.78 -32.54 -12.60
CA PRO A 39 -7.02 -33.46 -11.79
C PRO A 39 -6.90 -32.90 -10.37
N GLU A 40 -6.85 -33.77 -9.36
CA GLU A 40 -6.63 -33.39 -7.95
C GLU A 40 -5.43 -32.45 -7.73
N ARG A 41 -4.46 -32.44 -8.66
CA ARG A 41 -3.36 -31.46 -8.72
C ARG A 41 -3.83 -30.00 -8.74
N GLU A 42 -4.89 -29.68 -9.48
CA GLU A 42 -5.44 -28.32 -9.54
C GLU A 42 -6.18 -27.97 -8.24
N LYS A 43 -6.81 -28.96 -7.60
CA LYS A 43 -7.46 -28.79 -6.29
C LYS A 43 -6.43 -28.57 -5.16
N MET A 44 -5.29 -29.27 -5.23
CA MET A 44 -4.17 -29.12 -4.29
C MET A 44 -3.38 -27.80 -4.48
N SER A 45 -3.22 -27.35 -5.72
CA SER A 45 -2.58 -26.07 -6.01
C SER A 45 -3.45 -24.88 -5.55
N VAL A 46 -4.77 -24.95 -5.71
CA VAL A 46 -5.72 -23.92 -5.23
C VAL A 46 -5.75 -23.84 -3.70
N SER A 47 -5.66 -24.97 -2.99
CA SER A 47 -5.57 -24.98 -1.52
C SER A 47 -4.29 -24.29 -1.01
N THR A 48 -3.16 -24.56 -1.67
CA THR A 48 -1.86 -23.97 -1.30
C THR A 48 -1.81 -22.48 -1.59
N THR A 49 -2.32 -22.03 -2.74
CA THR A 49 -2.36 -20.60 -3.09
C THR A 49 -3.31 -19.82 -2.17
N ALA A 50 -4.48 -20.39 -1.83
CA ALA A 50 -5.41 -19.81 -0.87
C ALA A 50 -4.80 -19.67 0.53
N TYR A 51 -4.08 -20.70 1.00
CA TYR A 51 -3.35 -20.65 2.27
C TYR A 51 -2.31 -19.53 2.28
N LEU A 52 -1.48 -19.43 1.24
CA LEU A 52 -0.46 -18.38 1.14
C LEU A 52 -1.07 -16.98 1.07
N ALA A 53 -2.16 -16.82 0.32
CA ALA A 53 -2.91 -15.57 0.24
C ALA A 53 -3.49 -15.17 1.63
N ARG A 54 -4.07 -16.13 2.37
CA ARG A 54 -4.56 -15.91 3.74
C ARG A 54 -3.43 -15.48 4.67
N ARG A 55 -2.26 -16.15 4.61
CA ARG A 55 -1.09 -15.77 5.42
C ARG A 55 -0.54 -14.39 5.06
N ALA A 56 -0.52 -14.03 3.78
CA ALA A 56 -0.14 -12.70 3.33
C ALA A 56 -1.11 -11.63 3.87
N ALA A 57 -2.42 -11.87 3.78
CA ALA A 57 -3.44 -10.97 4.33
C ALA A 57 -3.34 -10.84 5.86
N GLN A 58 -3.15 -11.95 6.60
CA GLN A 58 -2.94 -11.93 8.05
C GLN A 58 -1.70 -11.10 8.43
N LYS A 59 -0.60 -11.26 7.69
CA LYS A 59 0.63 -10.48 7.91
C LYS A 59 0.37 -8.98 7.74
N GLU A 60 -0.35 -8.58 6.70
CA GLU A 60 -0.71 -7.18 6.49
C GLU A 60 -1.63 -6.64 7.59
N ARG A 61 -2.64 -7.43 7.99
CA ARG A 61 -3.57 -7.10 9.09
C ARG A 61 -2.89 -7.00 10.45
N VAL A 62 -1.73 -7.61 10.66
CA VAL A 62 -0.91 -7.41 11.88
C VAL A 62 -0.01 -6.18 11.72
N GLN A 63 0.65 -6.03 10.56
CA GLN A 63 1.65 -4.98 10.34
C GLN A 63 1.04 -3.57 10.25
N ILE A 64 -0.16 -3.42 9.68
CA ILE A 64 -0.81 -2.12 9.53
C ILE A 64 -1.22 -1.54 10.91
N PRO A 65 -1.98 -2.26 11.76
CA PRO A 65 -2.33 -1.80 13.09
C PRO A 65 -1.11 -1.61 13.99
N TYR A 66 -0.07 -2.44 13.92
CA TYR A 66 1.16 -2.21 14.70
C TYR A 66 1.80 -0.87 14.37
N ARG A 67 1.97 -0.54 13.08
CA ARG A 67 2.50 0.76 12.64
C ARG A 67 1.60 1.92 13.05
N ARG A 68 0.28 1.73 13.02
CA ARG A 68 -0.69 2.77 13.43
C ARG A 68 -0.69 2.97 14.95
N ALA A 69 -0.68 1.89 15.73
CA ALA A 69 -0.62 1.91 17.19
C ALA A 69 0.67 2.57 17.70
N LEU A 70 1.82 2.36 17.06
CA LEU A 70 3.05 3.09 17.39
C LEU A 70 2.96 4.60 17.13
N ARG A 71 2.23 5.01 16.09
CA ARG A 71 1.98 6.44 15.85
C ARG A 71 1.00 7.01 16.87
N ASP A 72 -0.05 6.28 17.20
CA ASP A 72 -1.04 6.71 18.17
C ASP A 72 -0.48 6.78 19.60
N THR A 73 0.37 5.83 19.99
CA THR A 73 1.11 5.93 21.27
C THR A 73 2.00 7.16 21.31
N LEU A 74 2.64 7.56 20.20
CA LEU A 74 3.38 8.82 20.13
C LEU A 74 2.47 10.05 20.17
N ASN A 75 1.28 9.99 19.57
CA ASN A 75 0.30 11.07 19.61
C ASN A 75 -0.21 11.31 21.04
N TRP A 76 -0.42 10.24 21.82
CA TRP A 76 -0.77 10.31 23.23
C TRP A 76 0.41 10.72 24.12
N ALA A 77 1.57 10.08 23.93
CA ALA A 77 2.79 10.35 24.68
C ALA A 77 3.50 11.58 24.09
N VAL A 78 3.03 12.77 24.45
CA VAL A 78 3.62 14.07 24.08
C VAL A 78 5.15 14.06 24.28
N HIS A 79 5.63 13.46 25.37
CA HIS A 79 7.04 13.35 25.72
C HIS A 79 7.69 12.01 25.33
N ARG A 80 8.95 12.06 24.86
CA ARG A 80 9.68 10.91 24.31
C ARG A 80 10.02 9.81 25.33
N HIS A 81 10.30 10.17 26.59
CA HIS A 81 10.67 9.18 27.61
C HIS A 81 9.52 8.23 27.96
N LEU A 82 8.28 8.75 28.03
CA LEU A 82 7.07 7.94 28.20
C LEU A 82 6.83 7.06 26.96
N PHE A 83 6.97 7.65 25.77
CA PHE A 83 6.80 6.94 24.51
C PHE A 83 7.69 5.69 24.41
N TYR A 84 8.97 5.75 24.80
CA TYR A 84 9.85 4.58 24.68
C TYR A 84 9.40 3.40 25.55
N GLN A 85 8.94 3.66 26.76
CA GLN A 85 8.43 2.62 27.65
C GLN A 85 7.15 2.01 27.07
N ASP A 86 6.20 2.84 26.63
CA ASP A 86 4.95 2.37 26.03
C ASP A 86 5.15 1.61 24.72
N ALA A 87 6.09 2.06 23.89
CA ALA A 87 6.45 1.40 22.65
C ALA A 87 7.11 0.02 22.89
N SER A 88 7.97 -0.10 23.92
CA SER A 88 8.53 -1.40 24.32
C SER A 88 7.44 -2.35 24.80
N ASN A 89 6.57 -1.88 25.69
CA ASN A 89 5.43 -2.64 26.19
C ASN A 89 4.50 -3.10 25.06
N LEU A 90 4.28 -2.24 24.05
CA LEU A 90 3.51 -2.61 22.87
C LEU A 90 4.21 -3.72 22.09
N ARG A 91 5.52 -3.59 21.85
CA ARG A 91 6.30 -4.60 21.10
C ARG A 91 6.29 -5.96 21.79
N GLU A 92 6.48 -5.99 23.11
CA GLU A 92 6.43 -7.22 23.91
C GLU A 92 5.08 -7.95 23.77
N LYS A 93 3.97 -7.22 23.73
CA LYS A 93 2.63 -7.80 23.50
C LYS A 93 2.50 -8.50 22.15
N PHE A 94 3.14 -7.95 21.09
CA PHE A 94 3.15 -8.59 19.76
C PHE A 94 4.11 -9.77 19.71
N ASP A 95 5.30 -9.64 20.31
CA ASP A 95 6.30 -10.70 20.32
C ASP A 95 5.82 -11.93 21.11
N ALA A 96 5.05 -11.74 22.19
CA ALA A 96 4.41 -12.82 22.94
C ALA A 96 3.47 -13.70 22.11
N LYS A 97 2.88 -13.17 21.02
CA LYS A 97 1.91 -13.86 20.15
C LYS A 97 2.51 -14.31 18.81
N LYS A 98 3.83 -14.15 18.62
CA LYS A 98 4.51 -14.41 17.35
C LYS A 98 4.50 -15.87 16.91
N HIS A 99 4.51 -16.80 17.86
CA HIS A 99 4.71 -18.24 17.63
C HIS A 99 3.41 -19.06 17.58
N VAL A 100 2.26 -18.41 17.31
CA VAL A 100 0.98 -19.11 17.18
C VAL A 100 0.84 -19.65 15.75
N GLU A 101 0.56 -20.95 15.64
CA GLU A 101 0.42 -21.65 14.35
C GLU A 101 -1.04 -21.80 13.89
N ASP A 102 -2.00 -21.83 14.83
CA ASP A 102 -3.41 -22.00 14.50
C ASP A 102 -3.99 -20.75 13.81
N GLN A 103 -4.51 -20.92 12.59
CA GLN A 103 -4.95 -19.82 11.73
C GLN A 103 -6.22 -19.13 12.23
N ASP A 104 -7.16 -19.90 12.79
CA ASP A 104 -8.42 -19.35 13.26
C ASP A 104 -8.23 -18.62 14.59
N ALA A 105 -7.35 -19.13 15.47
CA ALA A 105 -6.89 -18.38 16.64
C ALA A 105 -6.21 -17.06 16.26
N ILE A 106 -5.38 -17.05 15.21
CA ILE A 106 -4.74 -15.82 14.71
C ILE A 106 -5.78 -14.79 14.29
N ASP A 107 -6.82 -15.20 13.54
CA ASP A 107 -7.85 -14.27 13.09
C ASP A 107 -8.67 -13.69 14.27
N ARG A 108 -8.94 -14.49 15.30
CA ARG A 108 -9.58 -14.01 16.54
C ARG A 108 -8.70 -13.00 17.27
N MET A 109 -7.41 -13.29 17.45
CA MET A 109 -6.46 -12.37 18.09
C MET A 109 -6.28 -11.07 17.31
N ILE A 110 -6.29 -11.14 15.97
CA ILE A 110 -6.25 -9.95 15.11
C ILE A 110 -7.52 -9.11 15.34
N ALA A 111 -8.71 -9.73 15.35
CA ALA A 111 -9.97 -9.01 15.58
C ALA A 111 -10.02 -8.35 16.97
N GLU A 112 -9.56 -9.05 18.01
CA GLU A 112 -9.42 -8.49 19.36
C GLU A 112 -8.44 -7.29 19.39
N GLY A 113 -7.29 -7.42 18.71
CA GLY A 113 -6.30 -6.36 18.59
C GLY A 113 -6.82 -5.14 17.84
N GLU A 114 -7.56 -5.34 16.75
CA GLU A 114 -8.23 -4.27 15.99
C GLU A 114 -9.30 -3.56 16.82
N ALA A 115 -10.10 -4.31 17.59
CA ALA A 115 -11.10 -3.75 18.50
C ALA A 115 -10.46 -2.91 19.62
N GLN A 116 -9.38 -3.42 20.22
CA GLN A 116 -8.63 -2.68 21.24
C GLN A 116 -7.99 -1.42 20.65
N TYR A 117 -7.36 -1.52 19.48
CA TYR A 117 -6.80 -0.36 18.79
C TYR A 117 -7.87 0.70 18.52
N ASN A 118 -9.02 0.30 17.97
CA ASN A 118 -10.12 1.21 17.66
C ASN A 118 -10.64 1.96 18.89
N LYS A 119 -10.68 1.32 20.06
CA LYS A 119 -11.09 1.94 21.32
C LYS A 119 -10.13 3.06 21.76
N TRP A 120 -8.83 2.89 21.53
CA TRP A 120 -7.78 3.80 22.01
C TRP A 120 -7.22 4.73 20.93
N ARG A 121 -7.90 4.83 19.78
CA ARG A 121 -7.51 5.75 18.71
C ARG A 121 -7.52 7.18 19.21
N HIS A 122 -6.47 7.92 18.86
CA HIS A 122 -6.42 9.35 19.14
C HIS A 122 -7.48 10.09 18.29
N PRO A 123 -8.27 11.01 18.87
CA PRO A 123 -9.33 11.72 18.14
C PRO A 123 -8.79 12.65 17.05
N ASP A 124 -7.63 13.28 17.29
CA ASP A 124 -6.97 14.20 16.35
C ASP A 124 -5.47 13.84 16.18
N PRO A 125 -5.13 12.82 15.38
CA PRO A 125 -3.75 12.35 15.27
C PRO A 125 -2.86 13.38 14.55
N TYR A 126 -1.57 13.41 14.86
CA TYR A 126 -0.63 14.29 14.15
C TYR A 126 -0.50 13.90 12.68
N ILE A 127 -0.79 14.87 11.80
CA ILE A 127 -0.64 14.74 10.35
C ILE A 127 0.47 15.71 9.91
N VAL A 128 1.40 15.23 9.08
CA VAL A 128 2.46 16.09 8.54
C VAL A 128 1.84 17.19 7.67
N PRO A 129 2.35 18.44 7.74
CA PRO A 129 1.64 19.59 7.17
C PRO A 129 1.26 19.47 5.68
N TRP A 130 2.08 18.82 4.86
CA TRP A 130 1.86 18.68 3.41
C TRP A 130 1.11 17.42 2.98
N ALA A 131 0.85 16.47 3.90
CA ALA A 131 0.08 15.27 3.60
C ALA A 131 -1.42 15.59 3.54
N PRO A 132 -2.24 14.73 2.91
CA PRO A 132 -3.70 14.87 2.97
C PRO A 132 -4.19 15.00 4.43
N GLY A 133 -4.99 16.03 4.69
CA GLY A 133 -5.48 16.37 6.04
C GLY A 133 -4.52 17.24 6.89
N GLY A 134 -3.35 17.59 6.37
CA GLY A 134 -2.41 18.52 7.01
C GLY A 134 -2.72 19.99 6.71
N SER A 135 -2.20 20.90 7.54
CA SER A 135 -2.48 22.35 7.46
C SER A 135 -1.96 23.06 6.21
N LYS A 136 -0.99 22.47 5.50
CA LYS A 136 -0.40 23.00 4.25
C LYS A 136 -0.79 22.17 3.02
N PHE A 137 -1.70 21.20 3.18
CA PHE A 137 -2.18 20.40 2.07
C PHE A 137 -2.84 21.31 1.03
N THR A 138 -2.48 21.15 -0.25
CA THR A 138 -3.03 21.94 -1.37
C THR A 138 -2.91 23.47 -1.24
N ARG A 139 -2.00 23.98 -0.40
CA ARG A 139 -1.79 25.43 -0.27
C ARG A 139 -1.23 26.09 -1.54
N ASN A 140 -0.45 25.34 -2.33
CA ASN A 140 0.11 25.79 -3.60
C ASN A 140 0.06 24.63 -4.62
N PRO A 141 -1.11 24.34 -5.21
CA PRO A 141 -1.20 23.32 -6.24
C PRO A 141 -0.50 23.81 -7.51
N THR A 142 0.13 22.90 -8.25
CA THR A 142 0.63 23.22 -9.59
C THR A 142 -0.56 23.60 -10.48
N PRO A 143 -0.46 24.69 -11.27
CA PRO A 143 -1.55 25.08 -12.16
C PRO A 143 -1.87 23.95 -13.15
N PRO A 144 -3.15 23.81 -13.55
CA PRO A 144 -3.54 22.78 -14.50
C PRO A 144 -2.89 23.05 -15.87
N SER A 145 -2.64 21.98 -16.63
CA SER A 145 -2.08 22.08 -17.98
C SER A 145 -3.02 22.86 -18.91
N GLY A 146 -2.48 23.83 -19.64
CA GLY A 146 -3.25 24.66 -20.59
C GLY A 146 -3.63 26.05 -20.07
N ILE A 147 -3.23 26.40 -18.84
CA ILE A 147 -3.33 27.76 -18.32
C ILE A 147 -1.92 28.36 -18.35
N GLU A 148 -1.75 29.44 -19.13
CA GLU A 148 -0.52 30.23 -19.15
C GLU A 148 -0.70 31.46 -18.26
N ILE A 149 0.31 31.73 -17.43
CA ILE A 149 0.37 32.99 -16.69
C ILE A 149 0.91 34.02 -17.67
N VAL A 150 0.03 34.85 -18.20
CA VAL A 150 0.42 35.97 -19.07
C VAL A 150 1.01 37.06 -18.19
N TYR A 151 2.30 37.34 -18.36
CA TYR A 151 3.02 38.41 -17.64
C TYR A 151 3.01 39.73 -18.41
N ASP A 152 1.86 40.07 -19.00
CA ASP A 152 1.65 41.37 -19.59
C ASP A 152 1.14 42.30 -18.49
N TYR A 153 2.06 43.04 -17.87
CA TYR A 153 1.81 43.94 -16.74
C TYR A 153 1.02 45.20 -17.16
N GLY A 154 0.02 45.06 -18.03
CA GLY A 154 -0.76 46.16 -18.58
C GLY A 154 0.00 47.01 -19.59
N ARG A 155 0.90 46.42 -20.40
CA ARG A 155 1.42 47.13 -21.57
C ARG A 155 0.36 47.05 -22.67
N GLU A 156 -0.08 48.18 -23.18
CA GLU A 156 -0.91 48.20 -24.38
C GLU A 156 -0.06 47.85 -25.60
N ASP A 157 -0.64 47.17 -26.60
CA ASP A 157 -0.01 46.63 -27.82
C ASP A 157 0.64 47.69 -28.76
N ASN A 158 0.91 48.90 -28.28
CA ASN A 158 1.39 50.04 -29.08
C ASN A 158 2.92 50.14 -29.09
N ASP A 159 3.61 49.18 -29.73
CA ASP A 159 5.01 49.30 -30.18
C ASP A 159 5.09 49.31 -31.73
#